data_AF-A0A3Q8Y1M7-F1
#
_entry.id   AF-A0A3Q8Y1M7-F1
#
_cell.length_a   1.000
_cell.length_b   1.000
_cell.length_c   1.000
_cell.angle_alpha   90.00
_cell.angle_beta   90.00
_cell.angle_gamma   90.00
#
_symmetry.space_group_name_H-M   'P 1'
#
loop_
_entity.id
_entity.type
_entity.pdbx_description
1 polymer ?
#
loop_
_entity_poly.entity_id
_entity_poly.type
_entity_poly.pdbx_seq_one_letter_code
_entity_poly.pdbx_strand_id
1 'polypeptide(L)'
;MSKLLAPGFEGDSELTFALQSEFHKGFPLENLRPLLTSDNLHTQAAAAYLVAEISPRLSFNMNCVVAEIADLLDSKIVRIRFDAIEALLGCTTGADGAILGRVMLKLDDECLGVRWKVAQFIRLAAGWQLRLAVENAATLRPDSAFAILAKAHGRENLKATTHTVQWLLDHPNPLVRRFGASVATRPRYVLDEQFLAMAEASHDVEVREIAATCRRRGPPE
;
A
#
# COMPACT_ATOMS: atom_id res chain seq x y z
N MET A 1 25.75 0.43 -7.14
CA MET A 1 25.24 1.76 -7.53
C MET A 1 25.53 2.13 -8.98
N SER A 2 26.78 2.37 -9.40
CA SER A 2 27.09 2.83 -10.78
C SER A 2 26.54 1.93 -11.89
N LYS A 3 26.62 0.60 -11.72
CA LYS A 3 26.05 -0.37 -12.67
C LYS A 3 24.52 -0.30 -12.81
N LEU A 4 23.80 -0.07 -11.70
CA LEU A 4 22.34 0.08 -11.70
C LEU A 4 21.90 1.37 -12.39
N LEU A 5 22.74 2.40 -12.39
CA LEU A 5 22.49 3.69 -13.04
C LEU A 5 22.95 3.74 -14.50
N ALA A 6 23.49 2.64 -15.04
CA ALA A 6 23.92 2.61 -16.42
C ALA A 6 22.72 2.80 -17.36
N PRO A 7 22.81 3.62 -18.42
CA PRO A 7 21.68 3.87 -19.33
C PRO A 7 21.09 2.60 -19.93
N GLY A 8 21.93 1.60 -20.24
CA GLY A 8 21.53 0.30 -20.79
C GLY A 8 21.30 -0.79 -19.74
N PHE A 9 21.01 -0.43 -18.49
CA PHE A 9 20.68 -1.43 -17.47
C PHE A 9 19.31 -2.06 -17.78
N GLU A 10 19.27 -3.39 -17.87
CA GLU A 10 18.05 -4.17 -18.21
C GLU A 10 17.50 -4.98 -17.02
N GLY A 11 18.07 -4.80 -15.82
CA GLY A 11 17.74 -5.57 -14.63
C GLY A 11 18.81 -6.62 -14.29
N ASP A 12 19.07 -6.77 -12.99
CA ASP A 12 20.04 -7.73 -12.45
C ASP A 12 19.68 -8.01 -10.99
N SER A 13 19.04 -9.14 -10.75
CA SER A 13 18.60 -9.53 -9.42
C SER A 13 19.77 -9.71 -8.46
N GLU A 14 20.91 -10.25 -8.90
CA GLU A 14 22.08 -10.45 -8.04
C GLU A 14 22.64 -9.10 -7.57
N LEU A 15 22.72 -8.13 -8.48
CA LEU A 15 23.17 -6.78 -8.17
C LEU A 15 22.20 -6.05 -7.23
N THR A 16 20.89 -6.25 -7.41
CA THR A 16 19.86 -5.74 -6.50
C THR A 16 20.02 -6.34 -5.11
N PHE A 17 20.14 -7.66 -4.97
CA PHE A 17 20.35 -8.32 -3.67
C PHE A 17 21.66 -7.90 -2.99
N ALA A 18 22.74 -7.75 -3.77
CA ALA A 18 24.01 -7.25 -3.25
C ALA A 18 23.84 -5.85 -2.66
N LEU A 19 23.15 -4.94 -3.36
CA LEU A 19 22.87 -3.59 -2.84
C LEU A 19 21.97 -3.61 -1.60
N GLN A 20 20.96 -4.48 -1.56
CA GLN A 20 20.12 -4.67 -0.36
C GLN A 20 20.96 -5.10 0.85
N SER A 21 21.93 -5.98 0.66
CA SER A 21 22.86 -6.41 1.71
C SER A 21 23.69 -5.24 2.24
N GLU A 22 24.15 -4.34 1.37
CA GLU A 22 24.93 -3.17 1.78
C GLU A 22 24.11 -2.20 2.64
N PHE A 23 22.82 -1.98 2.35
CA PHE A 23 21.95 -1.19 3.23
C PHE A 23 21.82 -1.82 4.62
N HIS A 24 21.74 -3.15 4.72
CA HIS A 24 21.75 -3.84 6.01
C HIS A 24 23.07 -3.70 6.78
N LYS A 25 24.18 -3.41 6.08
CA LYS A 25 25.49 -3.14 6.68
C LYS A 25 25.70 -1.66 7.02
N GLY A 26 24.69 -0.80 6.82
CA GLY A 26 24.76 0.63 7.15
C GLY A 26 25.13 1.54 5.99
N PHE A 27 25.04 1.06 4.73
CA PHE A 27 25.13 1.95 3.58
C PHE A 27 24.01 3.01 3.64
N PRO A 28 24.28 4.32 3.40
CA PRO A 28 23.27 5.37 3.58
C PRO A 28 22.06 5.22 2.64
N LEU A 29 20.85 5.31 3.19
CA LEU A 29 19.59 5.12 2.45
C LEU A 29 19.32 6.24 1.45
N GLU A 30 19.88 7.43 1.65
CA GLU A 30 19.79 8.57 0.73
C GLU A 30 20.37 8.22 -0.65
N ASN A 31 21.27 7.24 -0.71
CA ASN A 31 21.83 6.74 -1.97
C ASN A 31 20.79 5.98 -2.82
N LEU A 32 19.59 5.70 -2.31
CA LEU A 32 18.48 5.21 -3.13
C LEU A 32 17.92 6.28 -4.06
N ARG A 33 18.04 7.56 -3.71
CA ARG A 33 17.41 8.67 -4.45
C ARG A 33 17.72 8.66 -5.94
N PRO A 34 18.99 8.54 -6.41
CA PRO A 34 19.28 8.49 -7.84
C PRO A 34 18.66 7.29 -8.57
N LEU A 35 18.41 6.18 -7.87
CA LEU A 35 17.78 5.00 -8.46
C LEU A 35 16.26 5.19 -8.55
N LEU A 36 15.63 5.75 -7.51
CA LEU A 36 14.20 6.02 -7.45
C LEU A 36 13.78 7.07 -8.51
N THR A 37 14.63 8.07 -8.75
CA THR A 37 14.37 9.14 -9.73
C THR A 37 14.96 8.85 -11.11
N SER A 38 15.39 7.62 -11.39
CA SER A 38 15.99 7.28 -12.68
C SER A 38 14.95 7.25 -13.80
N ASP A 39 15.30 7.79 -14.98
CA ASP A 39 14.50 7.66 -16.19
C ASP A 39 14.52 6.23 -16.78
N ASN A 40 15.48 5.39 -16.36
CA ASN A 40 15.51 3.98 -16.73
C ASN A 40 14.51 3.20 -15.85
N LEU A 41 13.46 2.67 -16.48
CA LEU A 41 12.39 1.93 -15.79
C LEU A 41 12.87 0.63 -15.12
N HIS A 42 13.92 -0.03 -15.62
CA HIS A 42 14.52 -1.20 -14.97
C HIS A 42 15.25 -0.80 -13.70
N THR A 43 15.99 0.32 -13.75
CA THR A 43 16.63 0.90 -12.56
C THR A 43 15.58 1.32 -11.53
N GLN A 44 14.53 2.02 -11.96
CA GLN A 44 13.45 2.46 -11.08
C GLN A 44 12.69 1.27 -10.49
N ALA A 45 12.44 0.21 -11.26
CA ALA A 45 11.83 -1.02 -10.76
C ALA A 45 12.70 -1.74 -9.72
N ALA A 46 14.01 -1.85 -9.97
CA ALA A 46 14.95 -2.38 -8.98
C ALA A 46 14.95 -1.54 -7.69
N ALA A 47 14.90 -0.21 -7.81
CA ALA A 47 14.82 0.70 -6.67
C ALA A 47 13.51 0.53 -5.88
N ALA A 48 12.38 0.45 -6.57
CA ALA A 48 11.06 0.23 -5.99
C ALA A 48 11.01 -1.10 -5.20
N TYR A 49 11.54 -2.17 -5.80
CA TYR A 49 11.68 -3.45 -5.13
C TYR A 49 12.57 -3.36 -3.87
N LEU A 50 13.72 -2.68 -3.96
CA LEU A 50 14.63 -2.51 -2.81
C LEU A 50 13.97 -1.83 -1.62
N VAL A 51 13.18 -0.78 -1.86
CA VAL A 51 12.48 -0.08 -0.78
C VAL A 51 11.31 -0.89 -0.24
N ALA A 52 10.62 -1.67 -1.07
CA ALA A 52 9.54 -2.56 -0.62
C ALA A 52 10.05 -3.70 0.26
N GLU A 53 11.20 -4.29 -0.10
CA GLU A 53 11.81 -5.42 0.60
C GLU A 53 12.80 -5.00 1.69
N ILE A 54 12.92 -3.70 1.97
CA ILE A 54 13.80 -3.27 3.04
C ILE A 54 13.28 -3.81 4.38
N SER A 55 14.19 -4.25 5.26
CA SER A 55 13.74 -4.80 6.53
C SER A 55 12.90 -3.77 7.32
N PRO A 56 11.90 -4.20 8.12
CA PRO A 56 11.12 -3.30 8.96
C PRO A 56 11.97 -2.47 9.94
N ARG A 57 13.19 -2.93 10.25
CA ARG A 57 14.17 -2.19 11.08
C ARG A 57 14.80 -1.00 10.35
N LEU A 58 14.76 -0.99 9.02
CA LEU A 58 15.30 0.09 8.20
C LEU A 58 14.20 0.92 7.57
N SER A 59 12.98 0.38 7.44
CA SER A 59 11.87 1.08 6.78
C SER A 59 11.57 2.44 7.40
N PHE A 60 11.66 2.58 8.72
CA PHE A 60 11.42 3.86 9.40
C PHE A 60 12.47 4.94 9.07
N ASN A 61 13.68 4.54 8.67
CA ASN A 61 14.75 5.45 8.24
C ASN A 61 14.63 5.83 6.75
N MET A 62 13.71 5.23 6.00
CA MET A 62 13.45 5.62 4.60
C MET A 62 12.63 6.90 4.48
N ASN A 63 12.29 7.56 5.58
CA ASN A 63 11.66 8.88 5.54
C ASN A 63 12.50 9.92 4.75
N CYS A 64 13.82 9.72 4.64
CA CYS A 64 14.71 10.57 3.85
C CYS A 64 14.47 10.50 2.33
N VAL A 65 13.74 9.50 1.85
CA VAL A 65 13.40 9.29 0.43
C VAL A 65 11.90 9.02 0.20
N VAL A 66 11.04 9.37 1.18
CA VAL A 66 9.59 9.06 1.12
C VAL A 66 8.88 9.78 -0.02
N ALA A 67 9.32 10.99 -0.38
CA ALA A 67 8.75 11.76 -1.48
C ALA A 67 9.01 11.08 -2.83
N GLU A 68 10.23 10.59 -3.04
CA GLU A 68 10.62 9.88 -4.25
C GLU A 68 9.89 8.54 -4.38
N ILE A 69 9.69 7.82 -3.27
CA ILE A 69 8.84 6.62 -3.25
C ILE A 69 7.39 6.98 -3.60
N ALA A 70 6.88 8.10 -3.09
CA ALA A 70 5.51 8.54 -3.39
C ALA A 70 5.31 8.87 -4.87
N ASP A 71 6.32 9.38 -5.57
CA ASP A 71 6.23 9.69 -7.00
C ASP A 71 6.13 8.43 -7.86
N LEU A 72 6.64 7.29 -7.38
CA LEU A 72 6.48 5.99 -8.02
C LEU A 72 5.02 5.52 -8.10
N LEU A 73 4.13 6.07 -7.27
CA LEU A 73 2.70 5.76 -7.31
C LEU A 73 2.06 6.10 -8.66
N ASP A 74 2.65 7.02 -9.43
CA ASP A 74 2.15 7.44 -10.74
C ASP A 74 2.90 6.80 -11.91
N SER A 75 3.77 5.82 -11.62
CA SER A 75 4.45 5.05 -12.66
C SER A 75 3.47 4.29 -13.55
N LYS A 76 3.76 4.26 -14.85
CA LYS A 76 3.02 3.43 -15.82
C LYS A 76 3.26 1.93 -15.60
N ILE A 77 4.34 1.57 -14.91
CA ILE A 77 4.67 0.19 -14.63
C ILE A 77 3.91 -0.26 -13.37
N VAL A 78 3.00 -1.20 -13.56
CA VAL A 78 2.16 -1.80 -12.50
C VAL A 78 3.00 -2.26 -11.30
N ARG A 79 4.12 -2.94 -11.58
CA ARG A 79 5.00 -3.46 -10.52
C ARG A 79 5.60 -2.36 -9.65
N ILE A 80 5.97 -1.23 -10.26
CA ILE A 80 6.52 -0.07 -9.54
C ILE A 80 5.47 0.53 -8.60
N ARG A 81 4.23 0.71 -9.07
CA ARG A 81 3.13 1.19 -8.21
C ARG A 81 2.88 0.25 -7.03
N PHE A 82 2.88 -1.05 -7.29
CA PHE A 82 2.71 -2.09 -6.28
C PHE A 82 3.79 -2.01 -5.19
N ASP A 83 5.06 -1.98 -5.59
CA ASP A 83 6.19 -1.95 -4.64
C ASP A 83 6.22 -0.62 -3.87
N ALA A 84 5.85 0.50 -4.50
CA ALA A 84 5.73 1.80 -3.84
C ALA A 84 4.70 1.80 -2.70
N ILE A 85 3.52 1.18 -2.90
CA ILE A 85 2.50 1.08 -1.85
C ILE A 85 3.02 0.24 -0.67
N GLU A 86 3.74 -0.85 -0.94
CA GLU A 86 4.36 -1.67 0.11
C GLU A 86 5.38 -0.86 0.92
N ALA A 87 6.28 -0.14 0.24
CA ALA A 87 7.30 0.66 0.90
C ALA A 87 6.70 1.75 1.80
N LEU A 88 5.68 2.46 1.29
CA LEU A 88 5.00 3.55 2.01
C LEU A 88 4.25 3.07 3.26
N LEU A 89 3.89 1.79 3.36
CA LEU A 89 3.36 1.21 4.60
C LEU A 89 4.36 1.35 5.76
N GLY A 90 5.65 1.15 5.48
CA GLY A 90 6.70 1.05 6.49
C GLY A 90 7.51 2.32 6.76
N CYS A 91 7.44 3.33 5.88
CA CYS A 91 8.28 4.54 5.97
C CYS A 91 7.52 5.86 6.16
N THR A 92 6.19 5.84 6.12
CA THR A 92 5.39 7.06 6.33
C THR A 92 5.23 7.39 7.81
N THR A 93 5.06 8.68 8.09
CA THR A 93 4.87 9.28 9.40
C THR A 93 3.58 10.10 9.45
N GLY A 94 3.25 10.68 10.60
CA GLY A 94 2.09 11.56 10.75
C GLY A 94 2.13 12.82 9.87
N ALA A 95 3.31 13.22 9.38
CA ALA A 95 3.47 14.37 8.47
C ALA A 95 3.09 14.04 7.02
N ASP A 96 3.01 12.75 6.67
CA ASP A 96 2.90 12.28 5.28
C ASP A 96 1.44 12.11 4.81
N GLY A 97 0.52 12.87 5.39
CA GLY A 97 -0.92 12.75 5.12
C GLY A 97 -1.28 12.79 3.63
N ALA A 98 -0.70 13.72 2.87
CA ALA A 98 -0.95 13.84 1.43
C ALA A 98 -0.47 12.60 0.64
N ILE A 99 0.69 12.04 1.01
CA ILE A 99 1.23 10.81 0.41
C ILE A 99 0.33 9.63 0.73
N LEU A 100 -0.11 9.51 1.98
CA LEU A 100 -1.07 8.49 2.41
C LEU A 100 -2.41 8.60 1.65
N GLY A 101 -2.86 9.82 1.38
CA GLY A 101 -4.00 10.09 0.51
C GLY A 101 -3.79 9.52 -0.90
N ARG A 102 -2.63 9.78 -1.51
CA ARG A 102 -2.28 9.23 -2.83
C ARG A 102 -2.27 7.70 -2.84
N VAL A 103 -1.78 7.03 -1.79
CA VAL A 103 -1.85 5.57 -1.64
C VAL A 103 -3.31 5.09 -1.66
N MET A 104 -4.16 5.73 -0.85
CA MET A 104 -5.57 5.37 -0.75
C MET A 104 -6.33 5.55 -2.08
N LEU A 105 -5.98 6.57 -2.88
CA LEU A 105 -6.55 6.75 -4.22
C LEU A 105 -6.29 5.55 -5.15
N LYS A 106 -5.22 4.79 -4.94
CA LYS A 106 -4.92 3.58 -5.73
C LYS A 106 -5.85 2.40 -5.41
N LEU A 107 -6.77 2.52 -4.44
CA LEU A 107 -7.88 1.57 -4.28
C LEU A 107 -8.82 1.55 -5.49
N ASP A 108 -8.74 2.57 -6.35
CA ASP A 108 -9.44 2.67 -7.63
C ASP A 108 -8.48 2.61 -8.83
N ASP A 109 -7.28 2.05 -8.66
CA ASP A 109 -6.34 1.83 -9.77
C ASP A 109 -6.94 0.89 -10.83
N GLU A 110 -6.60 1.06 -12.10
CA GLU A 110 -7.06 0.20 -13.19
C GLU A 110 -6.62 -1.26 -13.02
N CYS A 111 -5.45 -1.48 -12.41
CA CYS A 111 -4.86 -2.79 -12.24
C CYS A 111 -5.32 -3.44 -10.94
N LEU A 112 -5.88 -4.64 -11.06
CA LEU A 112 -6.30 -5.47 -9.91
C LEU A 112 -5.16 -5.69 -8.90
N GLY A 113 -3.93 -5.93 -9.37
CA GLY A 113 -2.78 -6.16 -8.49
C GLY A 113 -2.44 -4.95 -7.61
N VAL A 114 -2.62 -3.74 -8.14
CA VAL A 114 -2.40 -2.50 -7.39
C VAL A 114 -3.53 -2.28 -6.38
N ARG A 115 -4.80 -2.47 -6.78
CA ARG A 115 -5.94 -2.38 -5.85
C ARG A 115 -5.82 -3.39 -4.71
N TRP A 116 -5.40 -4.61 -5.00
CA TRP A 116 -5.13 -5.63 -4.00
C TRP A 116 -4.02 -5.21 -3.03
N LYS A 117 -2.95 -4.58 -3.51
CA LYS A 117 -1.88 -4.08 -2.64
C LYS A 117 -2.36 -2.97 -1.72
N VAL A 118 -3.26 -2.09 -2.19
CA VAL A 118 -3.91 -1.09 -1.31
C VAL A 118 -4.82 -1.75 -0.28
N ALA A 119 -5.52 -2.83 -0.63
CA ALA A 119 -6.28 -3.61 0.34
C ALA A 119 -5.37 -4.20 1.44
N GLN A 120 -4.17 -4.69 1.09
CA GLN A 120 -3.17 -5.11 2.08
C GLN A 120 -2.67 -3.95 2.95
N PHE A 121 -2.44 -2.78 2.36
CA PHE A 121 -2.12 -1.56 3.11
C PHE A 121 -3.24 -1.25 4.12
N ILE A 122 -4.51 -1.26 3.71
CA ILE A 122 -5.66 -1.01 4.61
C ILE A 122 -5.73 -2.07 5.71
N ARG A 123 -5.38 -3.33 5.44
CA ARG A 123 -5.33 -4.38 6.47
C ARG A 123 -4.21 -4.13 7.48
N LEU A 124 -3.01 -3.74 7.04
CA LEU A 124 -1.81 -3.72 7.88
C LEU A 124 -1.47 -2.35 8.50
N ALA A 125 -1.96 -1.27 7.90
CA ALA A 125 -1.66 0.11 8.30
C ALA A 125 -2.02 0.37 9.77
N ALA A 126 -1.27 1.25 10.43
CA ALA A 126 -1.68 1.71 11.76
C ALA A 126 -3.00 2.50 11.70
N GLY A 127 -3.72 2.60 12.83
CA GLY A 127 -4.98 3.36 12.89
C GLY A 127 -4.83 4.82 12.44
N TRP A 128 -3.76 5.48 12.89
CA TRP A 128 -3.44 6.86 12.50
C TRP A 128 -3.17 6.97 10.99
N GLN A 129 -2.48 5.99 10.41
CA GLN A 129 -2.07 5.97 9.02
C GLN A 129 -3.27 5.78 8.10
N LEU A 130 -4.17 4.85 8.44
CA LEU A 130 -5.42 4.62 7.71
C LEU A 130 -6.33 5.86 7.78
N ARG A 131 -6.45 6.49 8.96
CA ARG A 131 -7.24 7.73 9.12
C ARG A 131 -6.72 8.84 8.21
N LEU A 132 -5.42 9.14 8.27
CA LEU A 132 -4.81 10.16 7.41
C LEU A 132 -4.99 9.83 5.93
N ALA A 133 -4.84 8.56 5.54
CA ALA A 133 -5.01 8.12 4.16
C ALA A 133 -6.42 8.40 3.63
N VAL A 134 -7.46 8.07 4.41
CA VAL A 134 -8.86 8.31 4.02
C VAL A 134 -9.18 9.81 3.99
N GLU A 135 -8.79 10.56 5.02
CA GLU A 135 -9.05 12.00 5.10
C GLU A 135 -8.39 12.76 3.94
N ASN A 136 -7.12 12.46 3.65
CA ASN A 136 -6.40 13.14 2.57
C ASN A 136 -6.87 12.69 1.19
N ALA A 137 -7.27 11.43 1.01
CA ALA A 137 -7.90 10.99 -0.24
C ALA A 137 -9.20 11.75 -0.53
N ALA A 138 -10.02 12.00 0.49
CA ALA A 138 -11.22 12.83 0.35
C ALA A 138 -10.88 14.29 0.00
N THR A 139 -9.84 14.86 0.61
CA THR A 139 -9.36 16.21 0.25
C THR A 139 -8.87 16.28 -1.20
N LEU A 140 -8.15 15.27 -1.67
CA LEU A 140 -7.63 15.20 -3.04
C LEU A 140 -8.71 14.92 -4.09
N ARG A 141 -9.79 14.20 -3.71
CA ARG A 141 -10.92 13.84 -4.57
C ARG A 141 -12.26 14.05 -3.84
N PRO A 142 -12.69 15.31 -3.62
CA PRO A 142 -13.87 15.62 -2.80
C PRO A 142 -15.18 15.09 -3.39
N ASP A 143 -15.27 14.96 -4.72
CA ASP A 143 -16.47 14.49 -5.43
C ASP A 143 -16.47 12.97 -5.68
N SER A 144 -15.73 12.21 -4.87
CA SER A 144 -15.56 10.76 -5.04
C SER A 144 -16.06 9.96 -3.83
N ALA A 145 -16.03 8.63 -3.95
CA ALA A 145 -16.34 7.73 -2.84
C ALA A 145 -15.42 7.91 -1.63
N PHE A 146 -14.22 8.49 -1.79
CA PHE A 146 -13.34 8.77 -0.66
C PHE A 146 -13.95 9.79 0.31
N ALA A 147 -14.76 10.75 -0.16
CA ALA A 147 -15.48 11.67 0.73
C ALA A 147 -16.56 10.98 1.56
N ILE A 148 -17.20 9.95 1.01
CA ILE A 148 -18.13 9.08 1.75
C ILE A 148 -17.38 8.33 2.85
N LEU A 149 -16.24 7.72 2.52
CA LEU A 149 -15.38 7.02 3.46
C LEU A 149 -14.87 7.95 4.57
N ALA A 150 -14.42 9.16 4.24
CA ALA A 150 -13.96 10.13 5.24
C ALA A 150 -15.06 10.59 6.19
N LYS A 151 -16.30 10.77 5.71
CA LYS A 151 -17.45 11.07 6.58
C LYS A 151 -17.76 9.90 7.52
N ALA A 152 -17.67 8.66 7.04
CA ALA A 152 -17.91 7.47 7.84
C ALA A 152 -16.76 7.12 8.81
N HIS A 153 -15.52 7.55 8.52
CA HIS A 153 -14.31 7.01 9.16
C HIS A 153 -13.29 8.04 9.67
N GLY A 154 -13.42 9.32 9.36
CA GLY A 154 -12.46 10.36 9.75
C GLY A 154 -12.57 10.79 11.23
N ARG A 155 -13.72 10.56 11.88
CA ARG A 155 -13.96 11.07 13.25
C ARG A 155 -13.62 10.08 14.36
N GLU A 156 -13.71 8.79 14.10
CA GLU A 156 -13.44 7.74 15.09
C GLU A 156 -12.51 6.72 14.44
N ASN A 157 -11.35 6.44 15.07
CA ASN A 157 -10.44 5.38 14.65
C ASN A 157 -11.25 4.15 14.26
N LEU A 158 -11.13 3.71 13.01
CA LEU A 158 -12.00 2.72 12.38
C LEU A 158 -12.12 1.46 13.24
N LYS A 159 -13.16 1.43 14.08
CA LYS A 159 -13.51 0.27 14.88
C LYS A 159 -14.46 -0.56 14.04
N ALA A 160 -13.96 -1.65 13.48
CA ALA A 160 -14.80 -2.57 12.73
C ALA A 160 -15.89 -3.13 13.66
N THR A 161 -17.15 -2.95 13.24
CA THR A 161 -18.33 -3.56 13.86
C THR A 161 -19.10 -4.27 12.77
N THR A 162 -19.95 -5.25 13.13
CA THR A 162 -20.80 -5.95 12.16
C THR A 162 -21.62 -4.97 11.32
N HIS A 163 -22.21 -3.94 11.95
CA HIS A 163 -22.98 -2.92 11.24
C HIS A 163 -22.13 -2.13 10.24
N THR A 164 -20.94 -1.66 10.67
CA THR A 164 -20.05 -0.89 9.80
C THR A 164 -19.53 -1.73 8.64
N VAL A 165 -19.14 -2.98 8.90
CA VAL A 165 -18.65 -3.91 7.87
C VAL A 165 -19.76 -4.23 6.88
N GLN A 166 -20.97 -4.55 7.35
CA GLN A 166 -22.12 -4.81 6.47
C GLN A 166 -22.43 -3.61 5.59
N TRP A 167 -22.50 -2.41 6.18
CA TRP A 167 -22.77 -1.17 5.43
C TRP A 167 -21.74 -0.93 4.32
N LEU A 168 -20.45 -1.18 4.60
CA LEU A 168 -19.39 -1.04 3.59
C LEU A 168 -19.54 -2.07 2.47
N LEU A 169 -19.80 -3.33 2.81
CA LEU A 169 -19.88 -4.44 1.86
C LEU A 169 -21.12 -4.39 0.97
N ASP A 170 -22.23 -3.80 1.45
CA ASP A 170 -23.47 -3.65 0.69
C ASP A 170 -23.57 -2.32 -0.07
N HIS A 171 -22.57 -1.45 0.07
CA HIS A 171 -22.64 -0.12 -0.52
C HIS A 171 -22.75 -0.19 -2.06
N PRO A 172 -23.56 0.65 -2.72
CA PRO A 172 -23.74 0.61 -4.17
C PRO A 172 -22.44 0.93 -4.95
N ASN A 173 -21.57 1.76 -4.38
CA ASN A 173 -20.29 2.10 -4.97
C ASN A 173 -19.24 0.97 -4.75
N PRO A 174 -18.61 0.43 -5.82
CA PRO A 174 -17.64 -0.67 -5.72
C PRO A 174 -16.39 -0.32 -4.91
N LEU A 175 -15.92 0.92 -4.97
CA LEU A 175 -14.74 1.37 -4.21
C LEU A 175 -15.00 1.25 -2.70
N VAL A 176 -16.20 1.63 -2.26
CA VAL A 176 -16.61 1.51 -0.85
C VAL A 176 -16.66 0.03 -0.43
N ARG A 177 -17.13 -0.87 -1.31
CA ARG A 177 -17.12 -2.31 -1.03
C ARG A 177 -15.71 -2.90 -0.95
N ARG A 178 -14.78 -2.50 -1.83
CA ARG A 178 -13.37 -2.90 -1.75
C ARG A 178 -12.74 -2.43 -0.43
N PHE A 179 -13.04 -1.20 -0.01
CA PHE A 179 -12.62 -0.70 1.30
C PHE A 179 -13.22 -1.56 2.42
N GLY A 180 -14.50 -1.92 2.33
CA GLY A 180 -15.19 -2.85 3.23
C GLY A 180 -14.51 -4.21 3.38
N ALA A 181 -14.17 -4.88 2.28
CA ALA A 181 -13.43 -6.15 2.33
C ALA A 181 -12.07 -6.00 3.02
N SER A 182 -11.39 -4.89 2.77
CA SER A 182 -10.08 -4.60 3.37
C SER A 182 -10.22 -4.34 4.89
N VAL A 183 -11.30 -3.69 5.32
CA VAL A 183 -11.65 -3.49 6.73
C VAL A 183 -12.04 -4.80 7.40
N ALA A 184 -12.84 -5.64 6.74
CA ALA A 184 -13.27 -6.94 7.26
C ALA A 184 -12.08 -7.87 7.57
N THR A 185 -11.01 -7.73 6.80
CA THR A 185 -9.77 -8.52 6.94
C THR A 185 -8.70 -7.83 7.80
N ARG A 186 -9.02 -6.65 8.37
CA ARG A 186 -8.07 -5.78 9.05
C ARG A 186 -7.51 -6.26 10.39
N PRO A 187 -8.22 -6.99 11.28
CA PRO A 187 -7.67 -7.18 12.62
C PRO A 187 -6.27 -7.82 12.52
N ARG A 188 -5.28 -7.01 12.90
CA ARG A 188 -3.94 -6.94 12.24
C ARG A 188 -3.19 -8.26 12.28
N TYR A 189 -3.50 -9.08 13.28
CA TYR A 189 -2.86 -10.35 13.58
C TYR A 189 -3.84 -11.52 13.69
N VAL A 190 -5.12 -11.26 13.99
CA VAL A 190 -6.14 -12.29 14.20
C VAL A 190 -7.36 -11.88 13.42
N LEU A 191 -7.74 -12.66 12.41
CA LEU A 191 -8.93 -12.38 11.62
C LEU A 191 -10.19 -12.56 12.47
N ASP A 192 -11.16 -11.67 12.28
CA ASP A 192 -12.50 -11.89 12.79
C ASP A 192 -13.25 -12.76 11.76
N GLU A 193 -13.48 -14.03 12.10
CA GLU A 193 -14.11 -14.99 11.20
C GLU A 193 -15.53 -14.56 10.77
N GLN A 194 -16.24 -13.79 11.61
CA GLN A 194 -17.55 -13.25 11.24
C GLN A 194 -17.39 -12.22 10.12
N PHE A 195 -16.48 -11.26 10.26
CA PHE A 195 -16.25 -10.25 9.23
C PHE A 195 -15.71 -10.85 7.94
N LEU A 196 -14.82 -11.84 8.04
CA LEU A 196 -14.31 -12.57 6.89
C LEU A 196 -15.45 -13.27 6.14
N ALA A 197 -16.31 -14.01 6.85
CA ALA A 197 -17.45 -14.70 6.26
C ALA A 197 -18.42 -13.73 5.55
N MET A 198 -18.65 -12.54 6.12
CA MET A 198 -19.47 -11.50 5.48
C MET A 198 -18.87 -11.06 4.13
N ALA A 199 -17.56 -10.83 4.06
CA ALA A 199 -16.90 -10.43 2.82
C ALA A 199 -16.89 -11.56 1.78
N GLU A 200 -16.72 -12.81 2.20
CA GLU A 200 -16.79 -13.99 1.32
C GLU A 200 -18.17 -14.26 0.75
N ALA A 201 -19.22 -13.88 1.49
CA ALA A 201 -20.60 -13.99 1.03
C ALA A 201 -21.03 -12.87 0.06
N SER A 202 -20.17 -11.86 -0.18
CA SER A 202 -20.50 -10.73 -1.05
C SER A 202 -20.79 -11.18 -2.48
N HIS A 203 -21.75 -10.52 -3.15
CA HIS A 203 -22.01 -10.73 -4.57
C HIS A 203 -20.91 -10.15 -5.48
N ASP A 204 -20.11 -9.22 -4.97
CA ASP A 204 -19.00 -8.62 -5.69
C ASP A 204 -17.79 -9.58 -5.74
N VAL A 205 -17.38 -9.97 -6.96
CA VAL A 205 -16.30 -10.93 -7.19
C VAL A 205 -14.98 -10.44 -6.58
N GLU A 206 -14.66 -9.15 -6.74
CA GLU A 206 -13.41 -8.59 -6.27
C GLU A 206 -13.36 -8.54 -4.73
N VAL A 207 -14.49 -8.28 -4.09
CA VAL A 207 -14.63 -8.33 -2.62
C VAL A 207 -14.32 -9.73 -2.11
N ARG A 208 -14.87 -10.77 -2.75
CA ARG A 208 -14.58 -12.17 -2.39
C ARG A 208 -13.11 -12.53 -2.59
N GLU A 209 -12.47 -12.04 -3.66
CA GLU A 209 -11.04 -12.28 -3.92
C GLU A 209 -10.14 -11.64 -2.86
N ILE A 210 -10.44 -10.40 -2.44
CA ILE A 210 -9.72 -9.73 -1.34
C ILE A 210 -9.84 -10.55 -0.04
N ALA A 211 -11.04 -11.04 0.28
CA ALA A 211 -11.28 -11.87 1.46
C ALA A 211 -10.50 -13.21 1.40
N ALA A 212 -10.63 -13.95 0.30
CA ALA A 212 -10.01 -15.26 0.12
C ALA A 212 -8.48 -15.22 0.11
N THR A 213 -7.88 -14.14 -0.39
CA THR A 213 -6.41 -13.96 -0.36
C THR A 213 -5.91 -13.62 1.04
N CYS A 214 -6.72 -12.94 1.86
CA CYS A 214 -6.36 -12.62 3.23
C CYS A 214 -6.35 -13.84 4.16
N ARG A 215 -7.23 -14.83 3.94
CA ARG A 215 -7.25 -16.13 4.64
C ARG A 215 -5.97 -16.94 4.43
N ARG A 216 -5.36 -16.86 3.24
CA ARG A 216 -4.17 -17.65 2.85
C ARG A 216 -2.84 -17.19 3.47
N ARG A 217 -2.84 -16.13 4.29
CA ARG A 217 -1.70 -15.69 5.11
C ARG A 217 -2.09 -15.70 6.61
N GLY A 218 -2.24 -16.90 7.18
CA GLY A 218 -1.91 -17.18 8.58
C GLY A 218 -0.39 -17.39 8.74
N PRO A 219 0.18 -17.46 9.96
CA PRO A 219 1.61 -17.71 10.11
C PRO A 219 1.96 -19.04 9.41
N PRO A 220 3.11 -19.13 8.70
CA PRO A 220 3.61 -20.43 8.26
C PRO A 220 3.91 -21.27 9.51
N GLU A 221 3.60 -22.56 9.44
CA GLU A 221 4.15 -23.58 10.35
C GLU A 221 5.68 -23.63 10.25
#